data_AF-A0A1F6BED1-F1
#
_entry.id   AF-A0A1F6BED1-F1
#
_cell.length_a   1.000
_cell.length_b   1.000
_cell.length_c   1.000
_cell.angle_alpha   90.00
_cell.angle_beta   90.00
_cell.angle_gamma   90.00
#
_symmetry.space_group_name_H-M   'P 1'
#
loop_
_entity.id
_entity.type
_entity.pdbx_description
1 polymer ?
#
loop_
_entity_poly.entity_id
_entity_poly.type
_entity_poly.pdbx_seq_one_letter_code
_entity_poly.pdbx_strand_id
1 'polypeptide(L)'
;MNEILTVAEAASFLKKHPGTIRRWITNKQLKARKISAGGTGVFVILKNDLLEFSIAEMVKKEHSVKRSVPRPSSKQEILPI
;
A
#
# COMPACT_ATOMS: atom_id res chain seq x y z
N MET A 1 5.49 20.98 13.75
CA MET A 1 4.79 20.05 14.66
C MET A 1 4.96 18.63 14.11
N ASN A 2 5.68 17.75 14.81
CA ASN A 2 5.82 16.35 14.40
C ASN A 2 4.61 15.57 14.91
N GLU A 3 3.55 15.52 14.11
CA GLU A 3 2.37 14.72 14.43
C GLU A 3 2.70 13.25 14.23
N ILE A 4 2.99 12.57 15.34
CA ILE A 4 3.11 11.12 15.41
C ILE A 4 1.69 10.55 15.43
N LEU A 5 1.41 9.64 14.50
CA LEU A 5 0.10 9.00 14.34
C LEU A 5 0.18 7.53 14.77
N THR A 6 -0.86 7.06 15.41
CA THR A 6 -1.09 5.64 15.68
C THR A 6 -1.58 4.92 14.42
N VAL A 7 -1.57 3.59 14.45
CA VAL A 7 -2.14 2.74 13.39
C VAL A 7 -3.61 3.08 13.12
N ALA A 8 -4.39 3.42 14.16
CA ALA A 8 -5.80 3.75 14.02
C ALA A 8 -6.00 5.07 13.28
N GLU A 9 -5.22 6.11 13.62
CA GLU A 9 -5.31 7.41 12.96
C GLU A 9 -4.82 7.33 11.50
N ALA A 10 -3.73 6.60 11.27
CA ALA A 10 -3.24 6.30 9.92
C ALA A 10 -4.30 5.58 9.06
N ALA A 11 -5.00 4.63 9.65
CA ALA A 11 -6.08 3.90 8.99
C ALA A 11 -7.25 4.83 8.61
N SER A 12 -7.66 5.70 9.53
CA SER A 12 -8.69 6.71 9.29
C SER A 12 -8.29 7.71 8.21
N PHE A 13 -7.03 8.16 8.20
CA PHE A 13 -6.51 9.10 7.21
C PHE A 13 -6.52 8.50 5.79
N LEU A 14 -6.03 7.27 5.65
CA LEU A 14 -5.96 6.58 4.36
C LEU A 14 -7.28 5.91 3.95
N LYS A 15 -8.31 5.96 4.82
CA LYS A 15 -9.58 5.23 4.66
C LYS A 15 -9.36 3.74 4.37
N LYS A 16 -8.44 3.11 5.11
CA LYS A 16 -8.10 1.68 5.01
C LYS A 16 -8.34 0.96 6.33
N HIS A 17 -8.50 -0.36 6.27
CA HIS A 17 -8.60 -1.16 7.49
C HIS A 17 -7.27 -1.13 8.27
N PRO A 18 -7.28 -1.02 9.61
CA PRO A 18 -6.05 -1.02 10.42
C PRO A 18 -5.19 -2.29 10.23
N GLY A 19 -5.81 -3.42 9.89
CA GLY A 19 -5.08 -4.64 9.50
C GLY A 19 -4.21 -4.46 8.24
N THR A 20 -4.66 -3.66 7.28
CA THR A 20 -3.88 -3.33 6.07
C THR A 20 -2.66 -2.50 6.44
N ILE A 21 -2.82 -1.51 7.31
CA ILE A 21 -1.72 -0.69 7.82
C ILE A 21 -0.68 -1.57 8.54
N ARG A 22 -1.14 -2.47 9.43
CA ARG A 22 -0.26 -3.45 10.11
C ARG A 22 0.51 -4.30 9.10
N ARG A 23 -0.17 -4.81 8.07
CA ARG A 23 0.44 -5.61 7.01
C ARG A 23 1.49 -4.82 6.23
N TRP A 24 1.23 -3.55 5.92
CA TRP A 24 2.19 -2.68 5.25
C TRP A 24 3.43 -2.40 6.10
N ILE A 25 3.26 -2.23 7.41
CA ILE A 25 4.38 -2.11 8.35
C ILE A 25 5.20 -3.41 8.37
N THR A 26 4.55 -4.57 8.50
CA THR A 26 5.22 -5.89 8.49
C THR A 26 5.98 -6.14 7.19
N ASN A 27 5.39 -5.76 6.05
CA ASN A 27 5.99 -5.89 4.72
C ASN A 27 7.07 -4.83 4.42
N LYS A 28 7.43 -3.98 5.39
CA LYS A 28 8.38 -2.86 5.23
C LYS A 28 8.00 -1.87 4.11
N GLN A 29 6.71 -1.79 3.79
CA GLN A 29 6.17 -0.84 2.80
C GLN A 29 5.92 0.53 3.42
N LEU A 30 5.52 0.56 4.70
CA LEU A 30 5.29 1.78 5.47
C LEU A 30 6.30 1.87 6.61
N LYS A 31 6.99 3.03 6.72
CA LYS A 31 7.89 3.30 7.84
C LYS A 31 7.07 3.53 9.12
N ALA A 32 7.33 2.73 10.14
CA ALA A 32 6.76 2.90 11.47
C ALA A 32 7.84 2.63 12.52
N ARG A 33 7.79 3.38 13.61
CA ARG A 33 8.57 3.09 14.81
C ARG A 33 7.75 2.25 15.76
N LYS A 34 8.36 1.22 16.33
CA LYS A 34 7.75 0.45 17.41
C LYS A 34 8.19 1.06 18.73
N ILE A 35 7.24 1.56 19.51
CA ILE A 35 7.48 1.97 20.90
C ILE A 35 7.01 0.82 21.79
N SER A 36 7.92 0.23 22.55
CA SER A 36 7.61 -0.85 23.48
C SER A 36 7.92 -0.40 24.90
N ALA A 37 6.88 -0.16 25.69
CA ALA A 37 6.98 0.04 27.12
C ALA A 37 6.36 -1.19 27.81
N GLY A 38 7.17 -2.21 28.11
CA GLY A 38 6.79 -3.25 29.08
C GLY A 38 5.79 -4.34 28.64
N GLY A 39 5.62 -4.65 27.35
CA GLY A 39 4.95 -5.89 26.93
C GLY A 39 4.21 -5.80 25.59
N THR A 40 3.36 -4.79 25.43
CA THR A 40 2.59 -4.60 24.19
C THR A 40 3.14 -3.41 23.41
N GLY A 41 4.02 -3.70 22.45
CA GLY A 41 4.62 -2.66 21.61
C GLY A 41 3.58 -2.02 20.68
N VAL A 42 3.43 -0.70 20.75
CA VAL A 42 2.57 0.09 19.86
C VAL A 42 3.39 0.57 18.67
N PHE A 43 2.82 0.46 17.47
CA PHE A 43 3.40 1.06 16.28
C PHE A 43 2.93 2.50 16.13
N VAL A 44 3.87 3.40 15.93
CA VAL A 44 3.66 4.82 15.64
C VAL A 44 4.30 5.16 14.31
N ILE A 45 3.60 5.97 13.54
CA ILE A 45 3.91 6.35 12.17
C ILE A 45 4.08 7.86 12.15
N LEU A 46 5.10 8.37 11.49
CA LEU A 46 5.23 9.82 11.29
C LEU A 46 4.25 10.26 10.21
N LYS A 47 3.54 11.37 10.43
CA LYS A 47 2.63 11.92 9.42
C LYS A 47 3.31 12.17 8.06
N ASN A 48 4.57 12.59 8.05
CA ASN A 48 5.33 12.80 6.82
C ASN A 48 5.53 11.49 6.03
N ASP A 49 5.94 10.42 6.72
CA ASP A 49 6.12 9.10 6.10
C ASP A 49 4.79 8.55 5.55
N LEU A 50 3.68 8.83 6.24
CA LEU A 50 2.33 8.45 5.80
C LEU A 50 1.92 9.19 4.52
N LEU A 51 2.21 10.48 4.43
CA LEU A 51 1.93 11.29 3.24
C LEU A 51 2.76 10.84 2.04
N GLU A 52 4.07 10.63 2.25
CA GLU A 52 4.96 10.11 1.22
C GLU A 52 4.47 8.76 0.69
N PHE A 53 4.05 7.86 1.59
CA PHE A 53 3.46 6.58 1.22
C PHE A 53 2.15 6.74 0.43
N SER A 54 1.26 7.65 0.84
CA SER A 54 0.00 7.91 0.14
C SER A 54 0.23 8.37 -1.30
N ILE A 55 1.18 9.28 -1.51
CA ILE A 55 1.54 9.77 -2.84
C ILE A 55 2.11 8.62 -3.69
N ALA A 56 3.00 7.80 -3.11
CA ALA A 56 3.57 6.65 -3.81
C ALA A 56 2.52 5.58 -4.19
N GLU A 57 1.53 5.32 -3.33
CA GLU A 57 0.38 4.45 -3.63
C GLU A 57 -0.46 4.99 -4.80
N MET A 58 -0.72 6.30 -4.84
CA MET A 58 -1.47 6.93 -5.93
C MET A 58 -0.74 6.78 -7.27
N VAL A 59 0.57 7.04 -7.31
CA VAL A 59 1.39 6.89 -8.53
C VAL A 59 1.44 5.43 -9.00
N LYS A 60 1.57 4.47 -8.07
CA LYS A 60 1.53 3.03 -8.41
C LYS A 60 0.20 2.61 -9.04
N LYS A 61 -0.91 3.16 -8.55
CA LYS A 61 -2.25 2.86 -9.08
C LYS A 61 -2.37 3.31 -10.53
N GLU A 62 -1.83 4.46 -10.89
CA GLU A 62 -1.84 4.96 -12.28
C GLU A 62 -0.99 4.09 -13.23
N HIS A 63 0.15 3.58 -12.75
CA HIS A 63 1.01 2.72 -13.57
C HIS A 63 0.45 1.31 -13.82
N SER A 64 -0.42 0.77 -12.95
CA SER A 64 -1.04 -0.55 -13.18
C SER A 64 -2.10 -0.55 -14.27
N VAL A 65 -2.74 0.59 -14.55
CA VAL A 65 -3.83 0.66 -15.55
C VAL A 65 -3.30 0.51 -16.99
N LYS A 66 -2.01 0.81 -17.25
CA LYS A 66 -1.42 0.79 -18.60
C LYS A 66 -0.82 -0.57 -19.02
N ARG A 67 -0.96 -1.65 -18.24
CA ARG A 67 -0.39 -2.97 -18.55
C ARG A 67 -1.42 -4.05 -18.89
N SER A 68 -2.62 -3.68 -19.37
CA SER A 68 -3.46 -4.62 -20.11
C SER A 68 -2.89 -4.78 -21.51
N VAL A 69 -1.85 -5.61 -21.66
CA VAL A 69 -1.44 -6.11 -22.97
C VAL A 69 -2.59 -6.97 -23.49
N PRO A 70 -3.21 -6.66 -24.65
CA PRO A 70 -4.22 -7.54 -25.21
C PRO A 70 -3.55 -8.89 -25.53
N ARG A 71 -4.11 -9.98 -24.99
CA ARG A 71 -3.72 -11.35 -25.36
C ARG A 71 -3.96 -11.50 -26.87
N PRO A 72 -2.95 -11.75 -27.72
CA PRO A 72 -3.22 -12.00 -29.13
C PRO A 72 -4.04 -13.28 -29.23
N SER A 73 -5.29 -13.13 -29.66
CA SER A 73 -6.17 -14.23 -30.01
C SER A 73 -5.62 -14.89 -31.27
N SER A 74 -4.95 -16.02 -31.11
CA SER A 74 -4.51 -16.84 -32.24
C SER A 74 -5.74 -17.52 -32.84
N LYS A 75 -6.40 -16.82 -33.77
CA LYS A 75 -7.31 -17.45 -34.72
C LYS A 75 -6.46 -18.16 -35.76
N GLN A 76 -6.23 -19.46 -35.57
CA GLN A 76 -5.76 -20.33 -36.64
C GLN A 76 -6.95 -20.57 -37.58
N GLU A 77 -7.03 -19.79 -38.65
CA GLU A 77 -7.83 -20.16 -39.82
C GLU A 77 -7.13 -21.34 -40.49
N ILE A 78 -7.74 -22.52 -40.36
CA ILE A 78 -7.35 -23.71 -41.12
C ILE A 78 -8.04 -23.57 -42.48
N LEU A 79 -7.26 -23.46 -43.55
CA LEU A 79 -7.76 -23.43 -44.92
C LEU A 79 -8.25 -24.85 -45.31
N PRO A 80 -9.41 -24.98 -45.98
CA PRO A 80 -9.89 -26.28 -46.45
C PRO A 80 -9.09 -26.75 -47.67
N ILE A 81 -8.86 -28.07 -47.73
CA ILE A 81 -8.25 -28.81 -48.87
C ILE A 81 -9.34 -29.11 -49.90
#